data_AF-A0A1G9IBF1-F1
#
_entry.id   AF-A0A1G9IBF1-F1
#
_cell.length_a   1.000
_cell.length_b   1.000
_cell.length_c   1.000
_cell.angle_alpha   90.00
_cell.angle_beta   90.00
_cell.angle_gamma   90.00
#
_symmetry.space_group_name_H-M   'P 1'
#
loop_
_entity.id
_entity.type
_entity.pdbx_description
1 polymer ?
#
loop_
_entity_poly.entity_id
_entity_poly.type
_entity_poly.pdbx_seq_one_letter_code
_entity_poly.pdbx_strand_id
1 'polypeptide(L)' 'DDSVQLAIKGNVGDTVQLSDLLPNGMDVGDWELLGDVTAAGVVYEVYHHTELAAEILVQQGVSVQY' A
#
# COMPACT_ATOMS: atom_id res chain seq x y z
N ASP A 1 5.73 -8.97 -14.87
CA ASP A 1 4.94 -8.98 -13.63
C ASP A 1 3.89 -7.91 -13.84
N ASP A 2 2.63 -8.32 -13.84
CA ASP A 2 1.50 -7.51 -14.33
C ASP A 2 0.63 -7.10 -13.13
N SER A 3 1.24 -6.47 -12.13
CA SER A 3 0.54 -5.94 -10.97
C SER A 3 -0.30 -4.71 -11.35
N VAL A 4 -1.50 -4.62 -10.77
CA VAL A 4 -2.27 -3.37 -10.79
C VAL A 4 -1.76 -2.50 -9.66
N GLN A 5 -1.34 -1.28 -10.00
CA GLN A 5 -0.75 -0.34 -9.05
C GLN A 5 -1.69 0.82 -8.76
N LEU A 6 -1.81 1.20 -7.48
CA LEU A 6 -2.48 2.42 -7.04
C LEU A 6 -1.53 3.30 -6.25
N ALA A 7 -1.37 4.56 -6.67
CA ALA A 7 -0.61 5.56 -5.92
C ALA A 7 -1.52 6.39 -5.03
N ILE A 8 -1.20 6.43 -3.73
CA ILE A 8 -1.88 7.24 -2.72
C ILE A 8 -1.00 8.45 -2.39
N LYS A 9 -1.52 9.63 -2.70
CA LYS A 9 -0.89 10.91 -2.39
C LYS A 9 -1.67 11.57 -1.25
N GLY A 10 -0.98 11.90 -0.16
CA GLY A 10 -1.56 12.51 1.03
C GLY A 10 -0.63 13.53 1.69
N ASN A 11 -1.04 14.02 2.85
CA ASN A 11 -0.26 14.90 3.70
C ASN A 11 0.27 14.16 4.93
N VAL A 12 1.24 14.79 5.59
CA VAL A 12 1.71 14.34 6.91
C VAL A 12 0.54 14.28 7.88
N GLY A 13 0.35 13.12 8.50
CA GLY A 13 -0.73 12.84 9.45
C GLY A 13 -1.93 12.11 8.85
N ASP A 14 -2.02 12.00 7.51
CA ASP A 14 -2.99 11.11 6.87
C ASP A 14 -2.63 9.64 7.18
N THR A 15 -3.63 8.76 7.18
CA THR A 15 -3.45 7.32 7.44
C THR A 15 -4.13 6.51 6.36
N VAL A 16 -3.41 5.51 5.82
CA VAL A 16 -3.96 4.44 4.99
C VAL A 16 -4.13 3.20 5.88
N GLN A 17 -5.37 2.73 6.01
CA GLN A 17 -5.68 1.47 6.69
C GLN A 17 -5.70 0.35 5.67
N LEU A 18 -4.79 -0.62 5.81
CA LEU A 18 -4.70 -1.80 4.96
C LEU A 18 -5.24 -3.07 5.63
N SER A 19 -5.51 -3.02 6.93
CA SER A 19 -6.08 -4.14 7.70
C SER A 19 -7.56 -4.39 7.39
N ASP A 20 -7.99 -5.65 7.52
CA ASP A 20 -9.40 -6.04 7.69
C ASP A 20 -10.35 -5.48 6.60
N LEU A 21 -9.84 -5.36 5.37
CA LEU A 21 -10.59 -4.80 4.25
C LEU A 21 -11.73 -5.72 3.77
N LEU A 22 -11.79 -6.97 4.25
CA LEU A 22 -12.81 -7.95 3.86
C LEU A 22 -13.80 -8.29 4.98
N PRO A 23 -15.10 -8.43 4.67
CA PRO A 23 -16.10 -8.83 5.64
C PRO A 23 -15.84 -10.24 6.20
N ASN A 24 -16.23 -10.44 7.46
CA ASN A 24 -16.28 -11.74 8.13
C ASN A 24 -14.92 -12.40 8.45
N GLY A 25 -13.83 -11.63 8.52
CA GLY A 25 -12.52 -12.14 8.92
C GLY A 25 -11.92 -13.13 7.91
N MET A 26 -12.25 -12.97 6.63
CA MET A 26 -11.54 -13.69 5.57
C MET A 26 -10.14 -13.11 5.44
N ASP A 27 -9.14 -13.89 5.85
CA ASP A 27 -7.75 -13.63 5.55
C ASP A 27 -7.46 -14.12 4.13
N VAL A 28 -7.34 -13.17 3.21
CA VAL A 28 -7.05 -13.44 1.79
C VAL A 28 -5.63 -13.06 1.43
N GLY A 29 -4.75 -12.83 2.43
CA GLY A 29 -3.40 -12.35 2.23
C GLY A 29 -3.13 -11.03 2.94
N ASP A 30 -1.84 -10.71 3.02
CA ASP A 30 -1.29 -9.59 3.76
C ASP A 30 -0.72 -8.54 2.81
N TRP A 31 -0.58 -7.32 3.32
CA TRP A 31 0.21 -6.28 2.66
C TRP A 31 1.62 -6.28 3.23
N GLU A 32 2.60 -6.50 2.37
CA GLU A 32 4.02 -6.53 2.73
C GLU A 32 4.76 -5.33 2.12
N LEU A 33 5.59 -4.67 2.92
CA LEU A 33 6.47 -3.61 2.44
C LEU A 33 7.58 -4.21 1.58
N LEU A 34 7.61 -3.84 0.30
CA LEU A 34 8.58 -4.32 -0.67
C LEU A 34 9.80 -3.38 -0.79
N GLY A 35 9.62 -2.10 -0.49
CA GLY A 35 10.66 -1.07 -0.55
C GLY A 35 10.12 0.28 -1.01
N ASP A 36 11.00 1.16 -1.48
CA ASP A 36 10.63 2.50 -1.92
C ASP A 36 10.82 2.69 -3.43
N VAL A 37 9.99 3.56 -4.02
CA VAL A 37 10.15 4.05 -5.40
C VAL A 37 9.96 5.57 -5.47
N THR A 38 10.76 6.24 -6.30
CA THR A 38 10.57 7.66 -6.59
C THR A 38 9.86 7.84 -7.92
N ALA A 39 8.68 8.44 -7.91
CA ALA A 39 7.90 8.76 -9.10
C ALA A 39 7.57 10.24 -9.14
N ALA A 40 7.88 10.91 -10.25
CA ALA A 40 7.66 12.35 -10.44
C ALA A 40 8.20 13.24 -9.28
N GLY A 41 9.32 12.85 -8.68
CA GLY A 41 9.95 13.58 -7.57
C GLY A 41 9.30 13.34 -6.19
N VAL A 42 8.33 12.44 -6.08
CA VAL A 42 7.71 12.01 -4.82
C VAL A 42 8.19 10.60 -4.49
N VAL A 43 8.58 10.36 -3.23
CA VAL A 43 8.99 9.04 -2.73
C VAL A 43 7.78 8.32 -2.17
N TYR A 44 7.61 7.06 -2.57
CA TYR A 44 6.52 6.19 -2.14
C TYR A 44 7.08 4.89 -1.55
N GLU A 45 6.50 4.44 -0.44
CA GLU A 45 6.62 3.07 0.07
C GLU A 45 5.70 2.17 -0.76
N VAL A 46 6.22 1.06 -1.27
CA VAL A 46 5.49 0.08 -2.08
C VAL A 46 5.07 -1.09 -1.22
N TYR A 47 3.76 -1.33 -1.15
CA TYR A 47 3.16 -2.46 -0.46
C TYR A 47 2.60 -3.45 -1.49
N HIS A 48 3.02 -4.70 -1.41
CA HIS A 48 2.55 -5.79 -2.26
C HIS A 48 1.55 -6.67 -1.50
N HIS A 49 0.48 -7.09 -2.15
CA HIS A 49 -0.47 -8.01 -1.56
C HIS A 49 -0.07 -9.47 -1.83
N THR A 50 0.09 -10.31 -0.80
CA THR A 50 0.68 -11.65 -0.95
C THR A 50 -0.06 -12.60 -1.90
N GLU A 51 -1.38 -12.46 -2.00
CA GLU A 51 -2.22 -13.36 -2.83
C GLU A 51 -2.79 -12.68 -4.09
N LEU A 52 -2.57 -11.38 -4.29
CA LEU A 52 -3.12 -10.63 -5.43
C LEU A 52 -1.98 -9.98 -6.20
N ALA A 53 -2.12 -9.91 -7.53
CA ALA A 53 -1.23 -9.10 -8.37
C ALA A 53 -1.57 -7.61 -8.21
N ALA A 54 -1.40 -7.08 -6.99
CA ALA A 54 -1.76 -5.72 -6.60
C ALA A 54 -0.64 -5.10 -5.77
N GLU A 55 -0.38 -3.82 -6.04
CA GLU A 55 0.55 -3.00 -5.27
C GLU A 55 -0.07 -1.64 -4.94
N ILE A 56 0.23 -1.15 -3.74
CA ILE A 56 -0.12 0.20 -3.31
C ILE A 56 1.16 0.97 -3.05
N LEU A 57 1.26 2.15 -3.66
CA LEU A 57 2.36 3.08 -3.48
C LEU A 57 1.89 4.20 -2.55
N VAL A 58 2.35 4.24 -1.31
CA VAL A 58 1.96 5.25 -0.32
C VAL A 58 3.03 6.32 -0.20
N GLN A 59 2.69 7.59 -0.40
CA GLN A 59 3.67 8.67 -0.30
C GLN A 59 4.30 8.72 1.09
N GLN A 60 5.63 8.82 1.16
CA GLN A 60 6.35 8.99 2.43
C GLN A 60 5.80 10.18 3.23
N GLY A 61 5.52 9.92 4.51
CA GLY A 61 4.89 10.87 5.44
C GLY A 61 3.40 10.61 5.69
N VAL A 62 2.75 9.81 4.85
CA VAL A 62 1.45 9.19 5.15
C VAL A 62 1.71 7.95 6.00
N SER A 63 0.97 7.78 7.10
CA SER A 63 1.11 6.60 7.96
C SER A 63 0.38 5.41 7.34
N VAL A 64 0.95 4.21 7.50
CA VAL A 64 0.29 2.95 7.13
C VAL A 64 -0.02 2.14 8.39
N GLN A 65 -1.23 1.59 8.44
CA GLN A 65 -1.69 0.73 9.52
C GLN A 65 -2.20 -0.60 8.94
N TYR A 66 -1.85 -1.68 9.63
CA TYR A 66 -2.19 -3.08 9.33
C TYR A 66 -2.78 -3.75 10.57
#